data_AF-A0A957GLP8-F1
#
_entry.id   AF-A0A957GLP8-F1
#
_cell.length_a   1.000
_cell.length_b   1.000
_cell.length_c   1.000
_cell.angle_alpha   90.00
_cell.angle_beta   90.00
_cell.angle_gamma   90.00
#
_symmetry.space_group_name_H-M   'P 1'
#
loop_
_entity.id
_entity.type
_entity.pdbx_description
1 polymer ?
#
loop_
_entity_poly.entity_id
_entity_poly.type
_entity_poly.pdbx_seq_one_letter_code
_entity_poly.pdbx_strand_id
1 'polypeptide(L)'
;HPEETAVSSPPTTAVCIQNLPPHLGWGSVVATAVCRRNQIETTDNGQQTTDLPSVVCCPSSTFTSSLKTQTTKLYPDLAQAMLKNEVTSAARLWLLLRHIDGEGRGCLRIDEQRERLCRKQSADYFCGWRQFRNLLAQGEDVYWTRDRERIWLRGTVAVAHLLGVTRLTGLPVVLPLTAVYGGVGLFRAHLYASRHSGRKEAAPISRAVLRQQSGVAGRTQRHYDNRARVQRKRNVAVGERTANVSWETIGWEQGQAVFVMKDRSGRFGSPNQTYVAWQLPNSYSGPHRRCGRGRQRKMNRQLVDLVQTGMRGNGQRQQISRRYFRNGKTAVLQHKASTTYWPNQRQNGGRTTAYWHVVNGD
;
A
#
# COMPACT_ATOMS: atom_id res chain seq x y z
N HIS A 1 58.26 30.81 24.99
CA HIS A 1 57.08 30.86 24.10
C HIS A 1 56.31 29.56 24.25
N PRO A 2 55.20 29.52 24.99
CA PRO A 2 54.27 28.41 24.95
C PRO A 2 53.18 28.68 23.90
N GLU A 3 52.95 27.72 23.01
CA GLU A 3 51.90 27.73 22.01
C GLU A 3 50.53 27.48 22.64
N GLU A 4 49.61 28.39 22.38
CA GLU A 4 48.22 28.39 22.84
C GLU A 4 47.37 27.51 21.90
N THR A 5 46.81 26.42 22.43
CA THR A 5 45.86 25.56 21.70
C THR A 5 44.48 26.22 21.63
N ALA A 6 44.08 26.68 20.44
CA ALA A 6 42.73 27.19 20.18
C ALA A 6 41.72 26.04 19.97
N VAL A 7 40.66 26.01 20.78
CA VAL A 7 39.52 25.09 20.66
C VAL A 7 38.52 25.67 19.65
N SER A 8 38.36 25.02 18.49
CA SER A 8 37.37 25.37 17.47
C SER A 8 35.98 24.88 17.88
N SER A 9 35.02 25.80 18.07
CA SER A 9 33.60 25.49 18.20
C SER A 9 32.99 25.03 16.86
N PRO A 10 31.96 24.15 16.84
CA PRO A 10 31.31 23.73 15.60
C PRO A 10 30.47 24.85 14.99
N PRO A 11 30.38 24.94 13.64
CA PRO A 11 29.60 25.99 13.00
C PRO A 11 28.10 25.79 13.23
N THR A 12 27.43 26.89 13.58
CA THR A 12 25.98 26.98 13.70
C THR A 12 25.31 26.72 12.34
N THR A 13 24.27 25.89 12.34
CA THR A 13 23.55 25.33 11.19
C THR A 13 22.93 26.36 10.22
N ALA A 14 22.97 27.65 10.55
CA ALA A 14 22.35 28.72 9.78
C ALA A 14 23.19 29.18 8.57
N VAL A 15 24.50 28.91 8.53
CA VAL A 15 25.41 29.50 7.51
C VAL A 15 25.54 28.65 6.24
N CYS A 16 25.10 27.39 6.24
CA CYS A 16 25.32 26.47 5.10
C CYS A 16 24.31 26.60 3.94
N ILE A 17 23.39 27.57 3.98
CA ILE A 17 22.29 27.67 2.99
C ILE A 17 22.62 28.63 1.84
N GLN A 18 23.58 29.54 1.99
CA GLN A 18 23.78 30.63 1.03
C GLN A 18 24.64 30.30 -0.20
N ASN A 19 25.23 29.10 -0.28
CA ASN A 19 26.19 28.75 -1.34
C ASN A 19 25.75 27.60 -2.26
N LEU A 20 24.46 27.42 -2.52
CA LEU A 20 23.99 26.38 -3.45
C LEU A 20 23.57 26.92 -4.83
N PRO A 21 23.90 26.25 -5.95
CA PRO A 21 23.70 26.77 -7.30
C PRO A 21 22.22 26.92 -7.70
N PRO A 22 21.88 27.94 -8.52
CA PRO A 22 20.50 28.35 -8.82
C PRO A 22 19.70 27.41 -9.76
N HIS A 23 20.27 26.29 -10.22
CA HIS A 23 19.61 25.38 -11.16
C HIS A 23 18.86 24.20 -10.51
N LEU A 24 18.86 24.09 -9.18
CA LEU A 24 17.99 23.17 -8.46
C LEU A 24 16.64 23.86 -8.22
N GLY A 25 15.76 23.81 -9.23
CA GLY A 25 14.46 24.46 -9.22
C GLY A 25 13.54 23.99 -8.09
N TRP A 26 13.41 24.80 -7.04
CA TRP A 26 12.40 24.67 -5.98
C TRP A 26 11.13 25.46 -6.33
N GLY A 27 10.50 25.11 -7.45
CA GLY A 27 9.22 25.68 -7.90
C GLY A 27 7.97 24.89 -7.47
N SER A 28 8.03 24.10 -6.40
CA SER A 28 6.86 23.37 -5.89
C SER A 28 6.38 23.98 -4.58
N VAL A 29 5.23 24.66 -4.64
CA VAL A 29 4.48 25.23 -3.50
C VAL A 29 4.28 24.20 -2.37
N VAL A 30 4.26 22.90 -2.71
CA VAL A 30 4.06 21.78 -1.79
C VAL A 30 5.28 21.53 -0.90
N ALA A 31 6.51 21.71 -1.42
CA ALA A 31 7.73 21.45 -0.65
C ALA A 31 7.96 22.54 0.42
N THR A 32 7.65 23.79 0.09
CA THR A 32 7.73 24.94 1.00
C THR A 32 6.71 24.84 2.16
N ALA A 33 5.55 24.23 1.91
CA ALA A 33 4.53 24.01 2.94
C ALA A 33 4.95 22.97 3.99
N VAL A 34 5.76 21.98 3.62
CA VAL A 34 6.26 20.93 4.54
C VAL A 34 7.36 21.48 5.45
N CYS A 35 8.27 22.31 4.92
CA CYS A 35 9.32 22.92 5.73
C CYS A 35 8.80 23.93 6.77
N ARG A 36 7.77 24.74 6.44
CA ARG A 36 7.12 25.63 7.42
C ARG A 36 6.43 24.87 8.56
N ARG A 37 5.99 23.62 8.32
CA ARG A 37 5.29 22.81 9.32
C ARG A 37 6.24 22.31 10.42
N ASN A 38 7.49 22.03 10.08
CA ASN A 38 8.48 21.53 11.03
C ASN A 38 9.14 22.64 11.87
N GLN A 39 9.12 23.89 11.40
CA GLN A 39 9.63 25.04 12.16
C GLN A 39 8.69 25.49 13.29
N ILE A 40 7.39 25.20 13.20
CA ILE A 40 6.41 25.57 14.23
C ILE A 40 6.45 24.58 15.42
N GLU A 41 6.88 23.34 15.19
CA GLU A 41 6.92 22.28 16.23
C GLU A 41 8.17 22.34 17.14
N THR A 42 9.08 23.29 16.94
CA THR A 42 10.34 23.40 17.74
C THR A 42 10.36 24.53 18.77
N THR A 43 9.26 25.25 18.96
CA THR A 43 9.12 26.27 20.01
C THR A 43 7.84 26.04 20.79
N ASP A 44 7.84 25.06 21.68
CA ASP A 44 7.16 25.20 22.97
C ASP A 44 7.61 24.08 23.92
N ASN A 45 8.48 24.43 24.87
CA ASN A 45 8.96 23.53 25.90
C ASN A 45 8.76 24.26 27.24
N GLY A 46 7.71 23.89 27.98
CA GLY A 46 7.35 24.58 29.21
C GLY A 46 6.27 23.87 30.04
N GLN A 47 6.75 23.13 31.05
CA GLN A 47 6.12 22.84 32.35
C GLN A 47 4.97 21.81 32.43
N GLN A 48 5.29 20.74 33.17
CA GLN A 48 4.38 19.74 33.73
C GLN A 48 3.81 20.24 35.07
N THR A 49 2.49 20.16 35.23
CA THR A 49 1.85 20.03 36.54
C THR A 49 0.80 18.92 36.47
N THR A 50 0.94 18.01 37.42
CA THR A 50 0.07 16.87 37.72
C THR A 50 -1.25 17.35 38.31
N ASP A 51 -2.39 16.97 37.72
CA ASP A 51 -3.65 16.73 38.45
C ASP A 51 -4.62 15.92 37.58
N LEU A 52 -5.11 14.82 38.12
CA LEU A 52 -6.08 13.89 37.51
C LEU A 52 -7.51 14.34 37.82
N PRO A 53 -8.40 14.50 36.82
CA PRO A 53 -9.83 14.43 37.05
C PRO A 53 -10.46 13.14 36.53
N SER A 54 -11.39 12.68 37.35
CA SER A 54 -12.21 11.47 37.26
C SER A 54 -12.91 11.29 35.91
N VAL A 55 -12.82 10.07 35.37
CA VAL A 55 -13.43 9.67 34.10
C VAL A 55 -14.92 9.41 34.30
N VAL A 56 -15.76 10.34 33.85
CA VAL A 56 -17.19 10.10 33.66
C VAL A 56 -17.37 9.20 32.43
N CYS A 57 -17.80 7.96 32.67
CA CYS A 57 -18.15 7.00 31.63
C CYS A 57 -19.40 7.46 30.85
N CYS A 58 -19.22 7.83 29.58
CA CYS A 58 -20.34 7.97 28.65
C CYS A 58 -20.77 6.58 28.11
N PRO A 59 -22.08 6.31 27.96
CA PRO A 59 -22.58 5.00 27.54
C PRO A 59 -22.14 4.62 26.12
N SER A 60 -21.35 3.56 26.10
CA SER A 60 -20.74 2.76 25.03
C SER A 60 -21.53 2.16 23.88
N SER A 61 -22.86 2.31 23.71
CA SER A 61 -23.59 1.12 23.21
C SER A 61 -24.81 1.43 22.33
N THR A 62 -24.62 1.35 21.00
CA THR A 62 -25.64 0.93 19.98
C THR A 62 -25.14 1.08 18.53
N PHE A 63 -24.09 1.87 18.28
CA PHE A 63 -23.68 2.23 16.90
C PHE A 63 -23.06 1.10 16.05
N THR A 64 -22.54 0.06 16.68
CA THR A 64 -21.63 -0.89 16.02
C THR A 64 -22.31 -2.03 15.27
N SER A 65 -23.63 -2.22 15.37
CA SER A 65 -24.30 -3.37 14.72
C SER A 65 -24.57 -3.17 13.23
N SER A 66 -25.10 -2.00 12.83
CA SER A 66 -25.55 -1.73 11.45
C SER A 66 -24.40 -1.55 10.44
N LEU A 67 -23.30 -0.88 10.84
CA LEU A 67 -22.16 -0.64 9.94
C LEU A 67 -21.36 -1.90 9.57
N LYS A 68 -21.55 -3.01 10.29
CA LYS A 68 -20.79 -4.26 10.05
C LYS A 68 -21.10 -4.90 8.70
N THR A 69 -22.28 -4.68 8.14
CA THR A 69 -22.70 -5.29 6.87
C THR A 69 -22.49 -4.38 5.66
N GLN A 70 -22.32 -3.07 5.89
CA GLN A 70 -22.18 -2.11 4.80
C GLN A 70 -20.77 -2.11 4.21
N THR A 71 -20.70 -2.04 2.88
CA THR A 71 -19.44 -2.17 2.14
C THR A 71 -19.43 -1.28 0.91
N THR A 72 -18.24 -0.87 0.47
CA THR A 72 -18.03 -0.10 -0.75
C THR A 72 -17.05 -0.80 -1.69
N LYS A 73 -17.17 -0.55 -2.99
CA LYS A 73 -16.31 -1.17 -4.01
C LYS A 73 -15.03 -0.37 -4.19
N LEU A 74 -13.88 -1.03 -4.04
CA LEU A 74 -12.56 -0.42 -4.20
C LEU A 74 -11.74 -1.12 -5.28
N TYR A 75 -11.04 -0.34 -6.10
CA TYR A 75 -10.09 -0.86 -7.08
C TYR A 75 -8.68 -0.86 -6.48
N PRO A 76 -7.94 -1.98 -6.49
CA PRO A 76 -6.64 -2.06 -5.84
C PRO A 76 -5.62 -1.03 -6.33
N ASP A 77 -5.54 -0.80 -7.64
CA ASP A 77 -4.56 0.14 -8.19
C ASP A 77 -4.91 1.60 -7.87
N LEU A 78 -6.21 1.92 -7.79
CA LEU A 78 -6.67 3.22 -7.29
C LEU A 78 -6.29 3.40 -5.82
N ALA A 79 -6.45 2.35 -5.00
CA ALA A 79 -6.06 2.37 -3.60
C ALA A 79 -4.54 2.57 -3.41
N GLN A 80 -3.72 1.92 -4.25
CA GLN A 80 -2.27 2.14 -4.25
C GLN A 80 -1.92 3.57 -4.65
N ALA A 81 -2.59 4.14 -5.64
CA ALA A 81 -2.37 5.53 -6.04
C ALA A 81 -2.79 6.53 -4.96
N MET A 82 -3.89 6.27 -4.25
CA MET A 82 -4.30 7.08 -3.08
C MET A 82 -3.24 7.06 -1.97
N LEU A 83 -2.59 5.92 -1.73
CA LEU A 83 -1.48 5.82 -0.77
C LEU A 83 -0.24 6.55 -1.27
N LYS A 84 0.14 6.32 -2.53
CA LYS A 84 1.36 6.86 -3.13
C LYS A 84 1.35 8.39 -3.22
N ASN A 85 0.19 8.98 -3.46
CA ASN A 85 0.00 10.43 -3.51
C ASN A 85 -0.37 11.05 -2.14
N GLU A 86 -0.42 10.26 -1.07
CA GLU A 86 -0.71 10.69 0.31
C GLU A 86 -2.09 11.37 0.56
N VAL A 87 -2.98 11.39 -0.44
CA VAL A 87 -4.32 12.00 -0.40
C VAL A 87 -5.40 11.12 0.27
N THR A 88 -4.98 10.26 1.21
CA THR A 88 -5.83 9.20 1.78
C THR A 88 -7.01 9.73 2.60
N SER A 89 -6.86 10.90 3.24
CA SER A 89 -7.91 11.46 4.10
C SER A 89 -9.10 11.96 3.28
N ALA A 90 -8.83 12.66 2.17
CA ALA A 90 -9.86 13.07 1.22
C ALA A 90 -10.45 11.86 0.46
N ALA A 91 -9.61 10.87 0.11
CA ALA A 91 -10.08 9.61 -0.49
C ALA A 91 -11.09 8.87 0.39
N ARG A 92 -10.87 8.89 1.72
CA ARG A 92 -11.76 8.29 2.72
C ARG A 92 -13.13 8.96 2.69
N LEU A 93 -13.16 10.30 2.66
CA LEU A 93 -14.39 11.07 2.52
C LEU A 93 -15.07 10.80 1.17
N TRP A 94 -14.31 10.74 0.07
CA TRP A 94 -14.84 10.45 -1.26
C TRP A 94 -15.57 9.10 -1.32
N LEU A 95 -14.98 8.03 -0.77
CA LEU A 95 -15.62 6.72 -0.72
C LEU A 95 -16.90 6.74 0.13
N LEU A 96 -16.91 7.53 1.20
CA LEU A 96 -18.06 7.69 2.07
C LEU A 96 -19.20 8.44 1.38
N LEU A 97 -18.90 9.58 0.74
CA LEU A 97 -19.89 10.35 -0.02
C LEU A 97 -20.48 9.52 -1.17
N ARG A 98 -19.66 8.71 -1.85
CA ARG A 98 -20.16 7.78 -2.88
C ARG A 98 -21.02 6.64 -2.34
N HIS A 99 -20.81 6.23 -1.09
CA HIS A 99 -21.69 5.27 -0.44
C HIS A 99 -23.03 5.89 -0.06
N ILE A 100 -23.01 7.15 0.40
CA ILE A 100 -24.20 7.93 0.70
C ILE A 100 -25.02 8.23 -0.57
N ASP A 101 -24.35 8.54 -1.68
CA ASP A 101 -24.93 8.66 -3.02
C ASP A 101 -25.26 7.28 -3.62
N GLY A 102 -26.15 6.54 -2.96
CA GLY A 102 -26.53 5.18 -3.38
C GLY A 102 -27.15 5.12 -4.79
N GLU A 103 -27.76 6.21 -5.24
CA GLU A 103 -28.32 6.35 -6.59
C GLU A 103 -27.26 6.73 -7.65
N GLY A 104 -26.09 7.19 -7.23
CA GLY A 104 -25.00 7.57 -8.14
C GLY A 104 -25.26 8.84 -8.94
N ARG A 105 -26.03 9.80 -8.38
CA ARG A 105 -26.31 11.10 -9.02
C ARG A 105 -25.03 11.93 -9.17
N GLY A 106 -24.04 11.68 -8.31
CA GLY A 106 -22.77 12.39 -8.28
C GLY A 106 -22.88 13.83 -7.76
N CYS A 107 -24.00 14.23 -7.16
CA CYS A 107 -24.23 15.58 -6.64
C CYS A 107 -24.87 15.49 -5.25
N LEU A 108 -24.26 16.11 -4.25
CA LEU A 108 -24.71 16.10 -2.85
C LEU A 108 -24.78 17.51 -2.28
N ARG A 109 -25.78 17.81 -1.45
CA ARG A 109 -25.88 19.11 -0.76
C ARG A 109 -24.99 19.14 0.48
N ILE A 110 -24.20 20.20 0.63
CA ILE A 110 -23.25 20.37 1.72
C ILE A 110 -23.95 20.39 3.08
N ASP A 111 -25.10 21.06 3.19
CA ASP A 111 -25.82 21.17 4.46
C ASP A 111 -26.35 19.81 4.94
N GLU A 112 -26.88 18.99 4.02
CA GLU A 112 -27.32 17.63 4.32
C GLU A 112 -26.14 16.75 4.76
N GLN A 113 -25.00 16.87 4.06
CA GLN A 113 -23.79 16.13 4.44
C GLN A 113 -23.18 16.64 5.75
N ARG A 114 -23.30 17.93 6.06
CA ARG A 114 -22.90 18.50 7.35
C ARG A 114 -23.73 17.89 8.48
N GLU A 115 -25.05 17.88 8.34
CA GLU A 115 -25.94 17.31 9.34
C GLU A 115 -25.65 15.81 9.54
N ARG A 116 -25.47 15.09 8.44
CA ARG A 116 -25.24 13.65 8.46
C ARG A 116 -23.84 13.24 8.93
N LEU A 117 -22.77 13.92 8.52
CA LEU A 117 -21.38 13.50 8.78
C LEU A 117 -20.71 14.24 9.94
N CYS A 118 -21.25 15.39 10.35
CA CYS A 118 -20.63 16.25 11.37
C CYS A 118 -21.39 16.31 12.70
N ARG A 119 -22.67 15.92 12.75
CA ARG A 119 -23.41 15.86 14.01
C ARG A 119 -23.01 14.62 14.80
N LYS A 120 -22.54 14.79 16.04
CA LYS A 120 -22.06 13.68 16.90
C LYS A 120 -23.11 12.60 17.16
N GLN A 121 -24.39 12.97 17.11
CA GLN A 121 -25.53 12.07 17.29
C GLN A 121 -25.93 11.36 16.00
N SER A 122 -25.40 11.78 14.84
CA SER A 122 -25.75 11.16 13.57
C SER A 122 -25.13 9.77 13.47
N ALA A 123 -25.85 8.91 12.77
CA ALA A 123 -25.39 7.56 12.52
C ALA A 123 -24.13 7.45 11.68
N ASP A 124 -23.92 8.44 10.83
CA ASP A 124 -22.79 8.50 9.94
C ASP A 124 -21.76 9.52 10.42
N TYR A 125 -21.72 9.80 11.74
CA TYR A 125 -20.74 10.72 12.29
C TYR A 125 -19.31 10.30 11.89
N PHE A 126 -18.63 11.21 11.21
CA PHE A 126 -17.33 10.97 10.61
C PHE A 126 -16.26 11.90 11.19
N CYS A 127 -16.55 13.21 11.27
CA CYS A 127 -15.66 14.21 11.87
C CYS A 127 -16.40 15.52 12.14
N GLY A 128 -15.84 16.41 12.97
CA GLY A 128 -16.41 17.74 13.17
C GLY A 128 -16.36 18.64 11.92
N TRP A 129 -17.22 19.67 11.90
CA TRP A 129 -17.40 20.57 10.74
C TRP A 129 -16.11 21.22 10.23
N ARG A 130 -15.23 21.68 11.13
CA ARG A 130 -13.93 22.27 10.75
C ARG A 130 -13.09 21.26 9.96
N GLN A 131 -13.01 20.02 10.44
CA GLN A 131 -12.26 18.98 9.77
C GLN A 131 -12.93 18.58 8.44
N PHE A 132 -14.26 18.53 8.40
CA PHE A 132 -14.99 18.26 7.17
C PHE A 132 -14.66 19.29 6.07
N ARG A 133 -14.67 20.60 6.40
CA ARG A 133 -14.25 21.66 5.47
C ARG A 133 -12.79 21.51 5.02
N ASN A 134 -11.88 21.18 5.94
CA ASN A 134 -10.48 20.94 5.58
C ASN A 134 -10.36 19.77 4.59
N LEU A 135 -11.13 18.69 4.82
CA LEU A 135 -11.14 17.53 3.91
C LEU A 135 -11.73 17.89 2.56
N LEU A 136 -12.83 18.65 2.52
CA LEU A 136 -13.43 19.16 1.29
C LEU A 136 -12.42 19.98 0.48
N ALA A 137 -11.68 20.89 1.12
CA ALA A 137 -10.63 21.65 0.47
C ALA A 137 -9.47 20.76 -0.04
N GLN A 138 -9.06 19.76 0.74
CA GLN A 138 -7.97 18.85 0.35
C GLN A 138 -8.31 17.95 -0.85
N GLY A 139 -9.59 17.61 -1.03
CA GLY A 139 -10.02 16.75 -2.13
C GLY A 139 -10.58 17.48 -3.34
N GLU A 140 -10.60 18.81 -3.30
CA GLU A 140 -10.98 19.66 -4.44
C GLU A 140 -10.11 19.31 -5.65
N ASP A 141 -10.71 19.35 -6.83
CA ASP A 141 -10.12 19.02 -8.13
C ASP A 141 -9.66 17.59 -8.34
N VAL A 142 -9.46 16.80 -7.28
CA VAL A 142 -9.08 15.38 -7.36
C VAL A 142 -10.30 14.47 -7.24
N TYR A 143 -11.11 14.66 -6.21
CA TYR A 143 -12.22 13.77 -5.85
C TYR A 143 -13.59 14.36 -6.14
N TRP A 144 -13.70 15.68 -6.12
CA TRP A 144 -14.91 16.42 -6.41
C TRP A 144 -14.58 17.82 -6.91
N THR A 145 -15.60 18.50 -7.41
CA THR A 145 -15.67 19.96 -7.45
C THR A 145 -16.80 20.40 -6.54
N ARG A 146 -16.77 21.61 -6.00
CA ARG A 146 -17.87 22.13 -5.17
C ARG A 146 -18.08 23.63 -5.32
N ASP A 147 -19.28 24.06 -4.98
CA ASP A 147 -19.60 25.45 -4.75
C ASP A 147 -19.92 25.66 -3.24
N ARG A 148 -20.75 26.66 -2.92
CA ARG A 148 -21.18 26.93 -1.55
C ARG A 148 -22.26 25.97 -1.04
N GLU A 149 -23.00 25.31 -1.93
CA GLU A 149 -24.18 24.52 -1.60
C GLU A 149 -24.03 23.03 -1.91
N ARG A 150 -23.23 22.66 -2.91
CA ARG A 150 -23.20 21.34 -3.53
C ARG A 150 -21.78 20.84 -3.77
N ILE A 151 -21.64 19.52 -3.68
CA ILE A 151 -20.44 18.75 -3.98
C ILE A 151 -20.74 17.86 -5.18
N TRP A 152 -19.99 18.03 -6.27
CA TRP A 152 -20.04 17.17 -7.45
C TRP A 152 -18.91 16.14 -7.41
N LEU A 153 -19.27 14.88 -7.17
CA LEU A 153 -18.31 13.78 -7.05
C LEU A 153 -17.75 13.39 -8.42
N ARG A 154 -16.42 13.30 -8.51
CA ARG A 154 -15.76 12.73 -9.67
C ARG A 154 -15.92 11.21 -9.67
N GLY A 155 -16.23 10.67 -10.85
CA GLY A 155 -16.32 9.24 -11.07
C GLY A 155 -14.96 8.53 -10.94
N THR A 156 -14.97 7.21 -10.70
CA THR A 156 -13.76 6.40 -10.51
C THR A 156 -12.69 6.60 -11.59
N VAL A 157 -13.09 6.75 -12.86
CA VAL A 157 -12.16 6.92 -13.98
C VAL A 157 -11.44 8.26 -13.92
N ALA A 158 -12.17 9.34 -13.67
CA ALA A 158 -11.59 10.68 -13.54
C ALA A 158 -10.61 10.74 -12.36
N VAL A 159 -11.01 10.20 -11.19
CA VAL A 159 -10.13 10.12 -10.02
C VAL A 159 -8.89 9.26 -10.30
N ALA A 160 -9.04 8.11 -10.98
CA ALA A 160 -7.91 7.26 -11.34
C ALA A 160 -6.93 7.99 -12.26
N HIS A 161 -7.43 8.69 -13.28
CA HIS A 161 -6.63 9.50 -14.18
C HIS A 161 -5.86 10.61 -13.44
N LEU A 162 -6.55 11.39 -12.59
CA LEU A 162 -5.96 12.47 -11.81
C LEU A 162 -4.89 12.00 -10.82
N LEU A 163 -4.97 10.74 -10.37
CA LEU A 163 -3.96 10.11 -9.52
C LEU A 163 -2.84 9.40 -10.31
N GLY A 164 -2.80 9.54 -11.63
CA GLY A 164 -1.78 8.95 -12.50
C GLY A 164 -1.95 7.45 -12.75
N VAL A 165 -3.15 6.90 -12.56
CA VAL A 165 -3.44 5.48 -12.83
C VAL A 165 -3.79 5.30 -14.30
N THR A 166 -2.88 4.68 -15.04
CA THR A 166 -3.07 4.40 -16.47
C THR A 166 -4.03 3.22 -16.72
N ARG A 167 -4.14 2.28 -15.78
CA ARG A 167 -4.98 1.09 -15.92
C ARG A 167 -5.36 0.50 -14.57
N LEU A 168 -6.60 0.05 -14.46
CA LEU A 168 -7.09 -0.75 -13.34
C LEU A 168 -6.85 -2.24 -13.63
N THR A 169 -5.91 -2.83 -12.91
CA THR A 169 -5.55 -4.25 -12.91
C THR A 169 -6.14 -4.99 -11.70
N GLY A 170 -6.06 -6.32 -11.72
CA GLY A 170 -6.63 -7.15 -10.67
C GLY A 170 -8.17 -7.17 -10.67
N LEU A 171 -8.72 -7.76 -9.62
CA LEU A 171 -10.15 -7.77 -9.32
C LEU A 171 -10.47 -6.67 -8.30
N PRO A 172 -11.60 -5.95 -8.45
CA PRO A 172 -12.06 -5.03 -7.43
C PRO A 172 -12.36 -5.79 -6.14
N VAL A 173 -12.36 -5.10 -5.01
CA VAL A 173 -12.58 -5.69 -3.69
C VAL A 173 -13.69 -4.97 -2.94
N VAL A 174 -14.32 -5.70 -2.03
CA VAL A 174 -15.31 -5.19 -1.09
C VAL A 174 -14.56 -4.61 0.11
N LEU A 175 -14.59 -3.30 0.27
CA LEU A 175 -14.04 -2.61 1.43
C LEU A 175 -15.15 -2.43 2.49
N PRO A 176 -14.98 -2.93 3.73
CA PRO A 176 -15.97 -2.72 4.77
C PRO A 176 -16.02 -1.25 5.20
N LEU A 177 -17.22 -0.69 5.41
CA LEU A 177 -17.33 0.71 5.86
C LEU A 177 -16.76 0.92 7.26
N THR A 178 -16.66 -0.12 8.08
CA THR A 178 -15.93 -0.03 9.36
C THR A 178 -14.47 0.42 9.17
N ALA A 179 -13.84 0.09 8.05
CA ALA A 179 -12.50 0.60 7.71
C ALA A 179 -12.52 2.06 7.25
N VAL A 180 -13.63 2.52 6.64
CA VAL A 180 -13.83 3.90 6.18
C VAL A 180 -14.22 4.81 7.35
N TYR A 181 -15.09 4.39 8.27
CA TYR A 181 -15.43 5.16 9.47
C TYR A 181 -14.37 5.07 10.56
N GLY A 182 -13.58 3.99 10.59
CA GLY A 182 -12.42 3.89 11.48
C GLY A 182 -11.33 4.93 11.18
N GLY A 183 -10.33 5.03 12.06
CA GLY A 183 -9.26 6.03 11.92
C GLY A 183 -8.46 5.91 10.60
N VAL A 184 -7.85 7.03 10.17
CA VAL A 184 -7.10 7.10 8.90
C VAL A 184 -6.01 6.03 8.78
N GLY A 185 -5.36 5.64 9.89
CA GLY A 185 -4.38 4.56 9.90
C GLY A 185 -4.97 3.19 9.57
N LEU A 186 -6.20 2.90 10.01
CA LEU A 186 -6.92 1.67 9.66
C LEU A 186 -7.32 1.69 8.18
N PHE A 187 -7.85 2.82 7.72
CA PHE A 187 -8.20 3.02 6.32
C PHE A 187 -6.98 2.81 5.39
N ARG A 188 -5.83 3.41 5.71
CA ARG A 188 -4.57 3.22 4.97
C ARG A 188 -4.14 1.76 4.93
N ALA A 189 -4.25 1.04 6.06
CA ALA A 189 -3.94 -0.38 6.11
C ALA A 189 -4.85 -1.21 5.17
N HIS A 190 -6.14 -0.87 5.08
CA HIS A 190 -7.06 -1.56 4.18
C HIS A 190 -6.88 -1.16 2.70
N LEU A 191 -6.52 0.09 2.39
CA LEU A 191 -6.09 0.49 1.05
C LEU A 191 -4.88 -0.35 0.61
N TYR A 192 -3.89 -0.50 1.48
CA TYR A 192 -2.71 -1.30 1.22
C TYR A 192 -3.09 -2.79 1.00
N ALA A 193 -3.88 -3.35 1.91
CA ALA A 193 -4.32 -4.75 1.86
C ALA A 193 -5.19 -5.08 0.63
N SER A 194 -5.87 -4.09 0.04
CA SER A 194 -6.67 -4.27 -1.18
C SER A 194 -5.86 -4.84 -2.35
N ARG A 195 -4.55 -4.51 -2.42
CA ARG A 195 -3.64 -5.07 -3.42
C ARG A 195 -3.51 -6.57 -3.29
N HIS A 196 -3.41 -7.09 -2.06
CA HIS A 196 -3.30 -8.52 -1.82
C HIS A 196 -4.63 -9.24 -2.12
N SER A 197 -5.76 -8.66 -1.72
CA SER A 197 -7.09 -9.22 -1.98
C SER A 197 -7.46 -9.28 -3.45
N GLY A 198 -7.12 -8.23 -4.23
CA GLY A 198 -7.51 -8.12 -5.64
C GLY A 198 -6.66 -8.93 -6.62
N ARG A 199 -5.54 -9.49 -6.19
CA ARG A 199 -4.72 -10.37 -7.06
C ARG A 199 -5.45 -11.67 -7.31
N LYS A 200 -5.43 -12.18 -8.54
CA LYS A 200 -6.01 -13.50 -8.86
C LYS A 200 -5.33 -14.62 -8.09
N GLU A 201 -4.00 -14.56 -8.06
CA GLU A 201 -3.12 -15.56 -7.45
C GLU A 201 -2.22 -14.91 -6.39
N ALA A 202 -1.94 -15.64 -5.32
CA ALA A 202 -1.02 -15.22 -4.26
C ALA A 202 0.43 -15.49 -4.67
N ALA A 203 0.83 -15.10 -5.89
CA ALA A 203 2.20 -15.27 -6.35
C ALA A 203 3.17 -14.49 -5.44
N PRO A 204 4.40 -15.00 -5.23
CA PRO A 204 5.45 -14.30 -4.49
C PRO A 204 5.62 -12.84 -4.94
N ILE A 205 5.74 -11.91 -3.99
CA ILE A 205 6.04 -10.50 -4.29
C ILE A 205 6.95 -9.92 -3.21
N SER A 206 7.96 -9.17 -3.61
CA SER A 206 8.92 -8.57 -2.68
C SER A 206 8.35 -7.28 -2.09
N ARG A 207 8.77 -6.96 -0.86
CA ARG A 207 8.40 -5.69 -0.22
C ARG A 207 8.97 -4.47 -0.93
N ALA A 208 10.10 -4.63 -1.63
CA ALA A 208 10.67 -3.57 -2.47
C ALA A 208 9.71 -3.22 -3.62
N VAL A 209 9.17 -4.23 -4.32
CA VAL A 209 8.16 -4.02 -5.37
C VAL A 209 6.88 -3.42 -4.78
N LEU A 210 6.43 -3.89 -3.61
CA LEU A 210 5.28 -3.29 -2.93
C LEU A 210 5.53 -1.82 -2.55
N ARG A 211 6.75 -1.47 -2.14
CA ARG A 211 7.13 -0.08 -1.83
C ARG A 211 7.09 0.78 -3.09
N GLN A 212 7.63 0.30 -4.20
CA GLN A 212 7.59 1.00 -5.49
C GLN A 212 6.15 1.25 -5.96
N GLN A 213 5.25 0.29 -5.74
CA GLN A 213 3.84 0.40 -6.13
C GLN A 213 3.04 1.33 -5.21
N SER A 214 3.24 1.23 -3.89
CA SER A 214 2.40 1.88 -2.88
C SER A 214 2.97 3.18 -2.31
N GLY A 215 4.27 3.44 -2.47
CA GLY A 215 5.01 4.47 -1.74
C GLY A 215 5.32 4.12 -0.27
N VAL A 216 4.75 3.04 0.27
CA VAL A 216 4.81 2.72 1.71
C VAL A 216 6.13 2.04 2.09
N ALA A 217 6.82 2.58 3.09
CA ALA A 217 8.06 2.02 3.63
C ALA A 217 7.88 0.63 4.27
N GLY A 218 8.92 -0.21 4.26
CA GLY A 218 8.84 -1.62 4.67
C GLY A 218 8.39 -1.86 6.13
N ARG A 219 8.71 -0.95 7.06
CA ARG A 219 8.21 -1.02 8.45
C ARG A 219 6.71 -0.77 8.50
N THR A 220 6.24 0.27 7.80
CA THR A 220 4.82 0.62 7.70
C THR A 220 4.02 -0.46 6.97
N GLN A 221 4.58 -1.11 5.95
CA GLN A 221 3.96 -2.27 5.30
C GLN A 221 3.67 -3.39 6.32
N ARG A 222 4.62 -3.73 7.20
CA ARG A 222 4.40 -4.73 8.27
C ARG A 222 3.28 -4.30 9.22
N HIS A 223 3.27 -3.02 9.59
CA HIS A 223 2.22 -2.48 10.44
C HIS A 223 0.83 -2.57 9.77
N TYR A 224 0.74 -2.26 8.48
CA TYR A 224 -0.48 -2.38 7.69
C TYR A 224 -0.91 -3.83 7.48
N ASP A 225 0.04 -4.74 7.20
CA ASP A 225 -0.21 -6.18 7.12
C ASP A 225 -0.92 -6.66 8.39
N ASN A 226 -0.37 -6.32 9.57
CA ASN A 226 -0.93 -6.72 10.86
C ASN A 226 -2.29 -6.07 11.12
N ARG A 227 -2.40 -4.75 10.90
CA ARG A 227 -3.61 -3.98 11.20
C ARG A 227 -4.81 -4.40 10.34
N ALA A 228 -4.57 -4.72 9.06
CA ALA A 228 -5.60 -5.22 8.16
C ALA A 228 -5.74 -6.76 8.18
N ARG A 229 -4.97 -7.47 9.01
CA ARG A 229 -4.96 -8.94 9.10
C ARG A 229 -4.64 -9.63 7.76
N VAL A 230 -3.67 -9.09 7.02
CA VAL A 230 -3.14 -9.71 5.80
C VAL A 230 -2.43 -11.00 6.18
N GLN A 231 -2.81 -12.11 5.55
CA GLN A 231 -2.13 -13.38 5.73
C GLN A 231 -0.85 -13.42 4.90
N ARG A 232 0.25 -13.81 5.55
CA ARG A 232 1.56 -13.94 4.92
C ARG A 232 1.99 -15.40 4.92
N LYS A 233 2.39 -15.89 3.75
CA LYS A 233 3.03 -17.20 3.59
C LYS A 233 4.50 -17.00 3.21
N ARG A 234 5.41 -17.55 4.02
CA ARG A 234 6.85 -17.57 3.73
C ARG A 234 7.09 -18.49 2.55
N ASN A 235 7.96 -18.12 1.63
CA ASN A 235 8.33 -18.97 0.50
C ASN A 235 9.82 -19.29 0.56
N VAL A 236 10.16 -20.55 0.36
CA VAL A 236 11.52 -21.08 0.36
C VAL A 236 11.71 -21.88 -0.92
N ALA A 237 12.72 -21.54 -1.71
CA ALA A 237 13.16 -22.39 -2.81
C ALA A 237 14.10 -23.46 -2.28
N VAL A 238 13.98 -24.68 -2.79
CA VAL A 238 14.85 -25.81 -2.47
C VAL A 238 15.61 -26.15 -3.75
N GLY A 239 16.93 -25.98 -3.71
CA GLY A 239 17.84 -26.29 -4.80
C GLY A 239 18.48 -27.67 -4.62
N GLU A 240 19.73 -27.78 -5.05
CA GLU A 240 20.48 -29.03 -5.09
C GLU A 240 20.92 -29.54 -3.71
N ARG A 241 21.41 -30.79 -3.68
CA ARG A 241 21.97 -31.39 -2.48
C ARG A 241 23.27 -30.68 -2.10
N THR A 242 23.44 -30.44 -0.81
CA THR A 242 24.59 -29.69 -0.27
C THR A 242 25.94 -30.23 -0.69
N ALA A 243 26.04 -31.55 -0.91
CA ALA A 243 27.29 -32.22 -1.32
C ALA A 243 27.82 -31.77 -2.70
N ASN A 244 26.97 -31.23 -3.57
CA ASN A 244 27.30 -31.00 -4.99
C ASN A 244 27.45 -29.52 -5.34
N VAL A 245 27.52 -28.63 -4.34
CA VAL A 245 27.26 -27.21 -4.55
C VAL A 245 28.41 -26.34 -4.05
N SER A 246 28.87 -25.41 -4.90
CA SER A 246 29.70 -24.29 -4.48
C SER A 246 28.86 -23.22 -3.78
N TRP A 247 29.11 -23.01 -2.49
CA TRP A 247 28.42 -22.00 -1.68
C TRP A 247 28.65 -20.57 -2.19
N GLU A 248 29.82 -20.31 -2.78
CA GLU A 248 30.19 -19.00 -3.33
C GLU A 248 29.32 -18.67 -4.55
N THR A 249 29.18 -19.62 -5.48
CA THR A 249 28.35 -19.46 -6.68
C THR A 249 26.89 -19.21 -6.32
N ILE A 250 26.32 -20.00 -5.39
CA ILE A 250 24.93 -19.80 -4.96
C ILE A 250 24.75 -18.48 -4.21
N GLY A 251 25.71 -18.11 -3.36
CA GLY A 251 25.69 -16.82 -2.66
C GLY A 251 25.66 -15.65 -3.62
N TRP A 252 26.39 -15.74 -4.74
CA TRP A 252 26.42 -14.72 -5.78
C TRP A 252 25.10 -14.65 -6.57
N GLU A 253 24.56 -15.79 -6.99
CA GLU A 253 23.33 -15.85 -7.80
C GLU A 253 22.05 -15.52 -7.01
N GLN A 254 21.95 -16.04 -5.78
CA GLN A 254 20.73 -15.99 -4.98
C GLN A 254 20.77 -14.91 -3.88
N GLY A 255 21.97 -14.47 -3.50
CA GLY A 255 22.23 -13.46 -2.48
C GLY A 255 22.33 -14.04 -1.06
N GLN A 256 22.33 -13.17 -0.05
CA GLN A 256 22.57 -13.50 1.36
C GLN A 256 21.47 -14.34 2.06
N ALA A 257 20.43 -14.76 1.35
CA ALA A 257 19.28 -15.44 1.95
C ALA A 257 19.33 -16.98 1.81
N VAL A 258 20.52 -17.53 1.60
CA VAL A 258 20.79 -18.96 1.36
C VAL A 258 21.12 -19.65 2.69
N PHE A 259 20.63 -20.87 2.89
CA PHE A 259 20.84 -21.67 4.10
C PHE A 259 20.74 -23.18 3.82
N VAL A 260 21.29 -23.99 4.72
CA VAL A 260 21.14 -25.47 4.67
C VAL A 260 19.79 -25.89 5.22
N MET A 261 19.07 -26.72 4.47
CA MET A 261 17.81 -27.34 4.90
C MET A 261 17.94 -28.86 4.97
N LYS A 262 17.73 -29.46 6.15
CA LYS A 262 17.65 -30.91 6.32
C LYS A 262 16.23 -31.43 6.11
N ASP A 263 16.02 -32.24 5.08
CA ASP A 263 14.74 -32.88 4.80
C ASP A 263 14.60 -34.20 5.55
N ARG A 264 14.15 -34.12 6.81
CA ARG A 264 13.90 -35.32 7.65
C ARG A 264 12.84 -36.25 7.08
N SER A 265 11.95 -35.75 6.23
CA SER A 265 10.77 -36.48 5.75
C SER A 265 10.89 -37.08 4.36
N GLY A 266 12.00 -36.84 3.64
CA GLY A 266 12.18 -37.32 2.27
C GLY A 266 11.17 -36.74 1.28
N ARG A 267 10.79 -35.47 1.43
CA ARG A 267 9.88 -34.75 0.52
C ARG A 267 10.53 -34.38 -0.81
N PHE A 268 11.84 -34.15 -0.81
CA PHE A 268 12.62 -33.70 -1.97
C PHE A 268 13.59 -34.77 -2.47
N GLY A 269 13.60 -35.94 -1.84
CA GLY A 269 14.47 -37.07 -2.14
C GLY A 269 14.47 -38.06 -0.97
N SER A 270 15.59 -38.73 -0.71
CA SER A 270 15.70 -39.64 0.43
C SER A 270 15.59 -38.90 1.77
N PRO A 271 15.02 -39.54 2.82
CA PRO A 271 14.99 -38.97 4.16
C PRO A 271 16.39 -38.59 4.68
N ASN A 272 16.44 -37.56 5.53
CA ASN A 272 17.63 -37.04 6.19
C ASN A 272 18.70 -36.39 5.29
N GLN A 273 18.40 -36.19 4.01
CA GLN A 273 19.28 -35.46 3.09
C GLN A 273 19.28 -33.95 3.36
N THR A 274 20.39 -33.28 3.03
CA THR A 274 20.56 -31.82 3.18
C THR A 274 20.59 -31.13 1.83
N TYR A 275 19.81 -30.07 1.69
CA TYR A 275 19.67 -29.28 0.47
C TYR A 275 20.08 -27.84 0.73
N VAL A 276 20.59 -27.19 -0.31
CA VAL A 276 20.72 -25.74 -0.30
C VAL A 276 19.36 -25.12 -0.58
N ALA A 277 18.94 -24.20 0.28
CA ALA A 277 17.65 -23.54 0.19
C ALA A 277 17.83 -22.02 0.32
N TRP A 278 16.90 -21.24 -0.25
CA TRP A 278 16.93 -19.79 -0.09
C TRP A 278 15.54 -19.20 0.05
N GLN A 279 15.48 -18.03 0.69
CA GLN A 279 14.22 -17.33 0.88
C GLN A 279 13.76 -16.65 -0.41
N LEU A 280 12.56 -17.02 -0.86
CA LEU A 280 11.84 -16.30 -1.90
C LEU A 280 11.00 -15.16 -1.30
N PRO A 281 10.56 -14.19 -2.12
CA PRO A 281 9.57 -13.22 -1.68
C PRO A 281 8.31 -13.91 -1.13
N ASN A 282 7.67 -13.30 -0.14
CA ASN A 282 6.50 -13.91 0.48
C ASN A 282 5.27 -13.83 -0.42
N SER A 283 4.34 -14.74 -0.19
CA SER A 283 3.00 -14.69 -0.76
C SER A 283 2.07 -14.04 0.26
N TYR A 284 1.13 -13.24 -0.24
CA TYR A 284 0.22 -12.47 0.60
C TYR A 284 -1.22 -12.71 0.15
N SER A 285 -2.12 -12.90 1.11
CA SER A 285 -3.56 -12.97 0.91
C SER A 285 -4.24 -11.89 1.75
N GLY A 286 -4.99 -11.02 1.10
CA GLY A 286 -5.67 -9.92 1.78
C GLY A 286 -7.02 -10.34 2.37
N PRO A 287 -7.55 -9.57 3.34
CA PRO A 287 -8.77 -9.91 4.09
C PRO A 287 -10.06 -9.71 3.29
N HIS A 288 -10.02 -8.93 2.21
CA HIS A 288 -11.21 -8.46 1.50
C HIS A 288 -11.73 -9.49 0.49
N ARG A 289 -13.06 -9.61 0.43
CA ARG A 289 -13.75 -10.36 -0.61
C ARG A 289 -13.56 -9.69 -1.97
N ARG A 290 -13.33 -10.48 -3.01
CA ARG A 290 -13.24 -10.00 -4.40
C ARG A 290 -14.64 -9.72 -4.97
N CYS A 291 -14.75 -8.72 -5.82
CA CYS A 291 -15.94 -8.43 -6.62
C CYS A 291 -15.75 -8.88 -8.07
N GLY A 292 -16.86 -9.04 -8.79
CA GLY A 292 -16.84 -9.13 -10.24
C GLY A 292 -16.24 -7.87 -10.89
N ARG A 293 -15.58 -8.05 -12.04
CA ARG A 293 -14.95 -6.96 -12.81
C ARG A 293 -15.94 -5.87 -13.19
N GLY A 294 -17.16 -6.24 -13.57
CA GLY A 294 -18.19 -5.30 -14.02
C GLY A 294 -17.68 -4.39 -15.14
N ARG A 295 -17.90 -3.08 -15.01
CA ARG A 295 -17.51 -2.05 -16.00
C ARG A 295 -16.00 -1.78 -16.09
N GLN A 296 -15.12 -2.56 -15.44
CA GLN A 296 -13.67 -2.34 -15.45
C GLN A 296 -13.06 -2.34 -16.86
N ARG A 297 -13.59 -3.14 -17.80
CA ARG A 297 -13.13 -3.11 -19.21
C ARG A 297 -13.43 -1.76 -19.87
N LYS A 298 -14.65 -1.22 -19.67
CA LYS A 298 -15.05 0.10 -20.18
C LYS A 298 -14.20 1.21 -19.57
N MET A 299 -14.01 1.17 -18.24
CA MET A 299 -13.16 2.14 -17.54
C MET A 299 -11.72 2.11 -18.03
N ASN A 300 -11.15 0.94 -18.27
CA ASN A 300 -9.80 0.83 -18.82
C ASN A 300 -9.68 1.34 -20.26
N ARG A 301 -10.74 1.23 -21.09
CA ARG A 301 -10.74 1.87 -22.41
C ARG A 301 -10.67 3.39 -22.26
N GLN A 302 -11.54 3.96 -21.42
CA GLN A 302 -11.53 5.40 -21.12
C GLN A 302 -10.19 5.89 -20.55
N LEU A 303 -9.56 5.13 -19.64
CA LEU A 303 -8.25 5.49 -19.11
C LEU A 303 -7.16 5.46 -20.19
N VAL A 304 -7.20 4.49 -21.11
CA VAL A 304 -6.26 4.43 -22.23
C VAL A 304 -6.48 5.61 -23.18
N ASP A 305 -7.73 5.93 -23.52
CA ASP A 305 -8.05 7.04 -24.42
C ASP A 305 -7.60 8.39 -23.82
N LEU A 306 -7.83 8.58 -22.51
CA LEU A 306 -7.35 9.75 -21.76
C LEU A 306 -5.82 9.85 -21.75
N VAL A 307 -5.11 8.72 -21.62
CA VAL A 307 -3.64 8.67 -21.60
C VAL A 307 -3.04 8.81 -23.01
N GLN A 308 -3.70 8.28 -24.03
CA GLN A 308 -3.25 8.34 -25.44
C GLN A 308 -3.44 9.72 -26.07
N THR A 309 -4.30 10.56 -25.48
CA THR A 309 -4.42 11.97 -25.82
C THR A 309 -3.21 12.73 -25.27
N GLY A 310 -2.03 12.59 -25.90
CA GLY A 310 -0.90 13.51 -25.69
C GLY A 310 0.51 12.93 -25.54
N MET A 311 0.73 11.62 -25.35
CA MET A 311 2.10 11.08 -25.21
C MET A 311 2.26 9.65 -25.76
N ARG A 312 3.16 9.47 -26.74
CA ARG A 312 3.73 8.16 -27.12
C ARG A 312 5.14 8.06 -26.57
N GLY A 313 5.35 7.16 -25.60
CA GLY A 313 6.68 6.75 -25.16
C GLY A 313 6.74 5.22 -25.08
N ASN A 314 7.70 4.63 -25.80
CA ASN A 314 8.00 3.20 -25.74
C ASN A 314 8.59 2.87 -24.37
N GLY A 315 7.74 2.50 -23.41
CA GLY A 315 8.18 2.04 -22.10
C GLY A 315 9.03 0.77 -22.25
N GLN A 316 10.30 0.84 -21.83
CA GLN A 316 11.19 -0.32 -21.78
C GLN A 316 10.53 -1.44 -20.96
N ARG A 317 10.42 -2.64 -21.55
CA ARG A 317 10.04 -3.84 -20.82
C ARG A 317 11.17 -4.19 -19.86
N GLN A 318 10.93 -4.06 -18.56
CA GLN A 318 11.84 -4.59 -17.55
C GLN A 318 12.09 -6.07 -17.81
N GLN A 319 13.36 -6.46 -17.86
CA GLN A 319 13.76 -7.84 -18.01
C GLN A 319 13.34 -8.62 -16.74
N ILE A 320 12.44 -9.60 -16.90
CA ILE A 320 11.94 -10.39 -15.79
C ILE A 320 12.93 -11.52 -15.52
N SER A 321 13.76 -11.37 -14.50
CA SER A 321 14.79 -12.36 -14.13
C SER A 321 14.22 -13.62 -13.46
N ARG A 322 13.07 -13.51 -12.78
CA ARG A 322 12.46 -14.62 -12.03
C ARG A 322 10.97 -14.76 -12.33
N ARG A 323 10.52 -15.97 -12.65
CA ARG A 323 9.10 -16.27 -12.94
C ARG A 323 8.53 -17.29 -11.95
N TYR A 324 7.34 -16.99 -11.45
CA TYR A 324 6.61 -17.84 -10.50
C TYR A 324 5.37 -18.41 -11.16
N PHE A 325 5.23 -19.73 -11.11
CA PHE A 325 4.14 -20.47 -11.73
C PHE A 325 3.29 -21.18 -10.70
N ARG A 326 2.05 -21.49 -11.09
CA ARG A 326 1.11 -22.22 -10.25
C ARG A 326 1.46 -23.71 -10.13
N ASN A 327 2.02 -24.30 -11.18
CA ASN A 327 2.39 -25.71 -11.21
C ASN A 327 3.61 -25.96 -12.13
N GLY A 328 4.23 -27.13 -11.94
CA GLY A 328 5.41 -27.55 -12.70
C GLY A 328 5.15 -27.66 -14.20
N LYS A 329 3.98 -28.14 -14.62
CA LYS A 329 3.62 -28.26 -16.05
C LYS A 329 3.70 -26.92 -16.78
N THR A 330 3.11 -25.86 -16.20
CA THR A 330 3.18 -24.51 -16.77
C THR A 330 4.57 -23.90 -16.71
N ALA A 331 5.34 -24.26 -15.67
CA ALA A 331 6.71 -23.78 -15.50
C ALA A 331 7.62 -24.34 -16.59
N VAL A 332 7.57 -25.66 -16.83
CA VAL A 332 8.38 -26.34 -17.86
C VAL A 332 8.01 -25.84 -19.26
N LEU A 333 6.72 -25.67 -19.57
CA LEU A 333 6.29 -25.17 -20.89
C LEU A 333 6.73 -23.73 -21.20
N GLN A 334 6.99 -22.93 -20.17
CA GLN A 334 7.40 -21.52 -20.32
C GLN A 334 8.84 -21.27 -19.86
N HIS A 335 9.57 -22.35 -19.59
CA HIS A 335 10.99 -22.30 -19.25
C HIS A 335 11.74 -21.78 -20.49
N LYS A 336 12.30 -20.59 -20.34
CA LYS A 336 13.25 -19.94 -21.24
C LYS A 336 14.45 -19.55 -20.37
N ALA A 337 15.35 -18.71 -20.86
CA ALA A 337 16.54 -18.15 -20.18
C ALA A 337 16.30 -17.37 -18.85
N SER A 338 15.23 -17.67 -18.08
CA SER A 338 14.92 -17.06 -16.79
C SER A 338 14.63 -18.13 -15.74
N THR A 339 15.17 -17.95 -14.53
CA THR A 339 14.94 -18.85 -13.41
C THR A 339 13.44 -18.98 -13.10
N THR A 340 12.99 -20.22 -13.02
CA THR A 340 11.57 -20.56 -12.96
C THR A 340 11.27 -21.32 -11.67
N TYR A 341 10.19 -20.91 -10.99
CA TYR A 341 9.77 -21.46 -9.70
C TYR A 341 8.32 -21.92 -9.73
N TRP A 342 8.02 -23.05 -9.08
CA TRP A 342 6.63 -23.48 -8.81
C TRP A 342 6.50 -24.15 -7.44
N PRO A 343 5.33 -24.05 -6.78
CA PRO A 343 5.15 -24.61 -5.45
C PRO A 343 5.03 -26.14 -5.52
N ASN A 344 5.54 -26.82 -4.49
CA ASN A 344 5.28 -28.24 -4.31
C ASN A 344 3.79 -28.44 -3.95
N GLN A 345 3.04 -29.17 -4.80
CA GLN A 345 1.59 -29.33 -4.65
C GLN A 345 1.17 -30.17 -3.44
N ARG A 346 2.06 -30.98 -2.85
CA ARG A 346 1.77 -31.81 -1.67
C ARG A 346 1.61 -31.02 -0.37
N GLN A 347 1.51 -29.69 -0.45
CA GLN A 347 1.36 -28.84 0.73
C GLN A 347 -0.10 -28.65 1.11
N ASN A 348 -0.56 -29.46 2.06
CA ASN A 348 -1.83 -29.26 2.75
C ASN A 348 -1.94 -27.83 3.31
N GLY A 349 -3.12 -27.22 3.11
CA GLY A 349 -3.41 -25.79 3.18
C GLY A 349 -3.26 -25.07 4.53
N GLY A 350 -2.60 -25.66 5.52
CA GLY A 350 -2.41 -25.06 6.85
C GLY A 350 -1.02 -24.50 7.14
N ARG A 351 -0.02 -24.75 6.29
CA ARG A 351 1.38 -24.37 6.61
C ARG A 351 1.69 -22.91 6.26
N THR A 352 2.32 -22.21 7.20
CA THR A 352 2.83 -20.84 7.07
C THR A 352 4.00 -20.70 6.09
N THR A 353 4.62 -21.81 5.70
CA THR A 353 5.76 -21.85 4.77
C THR A 353 5.44 -22.71 3.56
N ALA A 354 5.69 -22.17 2.37
CA ALA A 354 5.68 -22.86 1.10
C ALA A 354 7.09 -23.17 0.60
N TYR A 355 7.24 -24.37 0.04
CA TYR A 355 8.47 -24.85 -0.56
C TYR A 355 8.27 -24.88 -2.07
N TRP A 356 9.25 -24.36 -2.79
CA TRP A 356 9.22 -24.17 -4.22
C TRP A 356 10.35 -24.98 -4.85
N HIS A 357 10.01 -25.64 -5.96
CA HIS A 357 11.02 -26.18 -6.86
C HIS A 357 11.57 -25.06 -7.72
N VAL A 358 12.82 -25.22 -8.12
CA VAL A 358 13.54 -24.29 -8.99
C VAL A 358 14.11 -25.05 -10.17
N VAL A 359 14.05 -24.43 -11.34
CA VAL A 359 14.86 -24.79 -12.49
C VAL A 359 15.50 -23.52 -13.00
N ASN A 360 16.83 -23.52 -13.06
CA ASN A 360 17.61 -22.43 -13.62
C ASN A 360 17.43 -22.44 -15.15
N GLY A 361 17.38 -21.26 -15.77
CA GLY A 361 17.43 -21.17 -17.22
C GLY A 361 18.89 -21.32 -17.63
N ASP A 362 19.16 -22.16 -18.62
CA ASP A 362 20.48 -22.27 -19.26
C ASP A 362 20.81 -21.00 -20.06
#